data_AF-A0A2V6L4D3-F1
#
_entry.id   AF-A0A2V6L4D3-F1
#
_cell.length_a   1.000
_cell.length_b   1.000
_cell.length_c   1.000
_cell.angle_alpha   90.00
_cell.angle_beta   90.00
_cell.angle_gamma   90.00
#
_symmetry.space_group_name_H-M   'P 1'
#
loop_
_entity.id
_entity.type
_entity.pdbx_description
1 polymer ?
#
loop_
_entity_poly.entity_id
_entity_poly.type
_entity_poly.pdbx_seq_one_letter_code
_entity_poly.pdbx_strand_id
1 'polypeptide(L)'
;MNDFGQFPFVTRFHLRRDDCLKGLAKLPNEHVDLVVTSPPYNLGVRYGKFSDRQDRESYLRWCRKWAAQVRRILKSSGSFFLNIGSAPSNPMLPNEIVIELRDFFVLQNTIHWIKSITIEDRDSTVRSYGHFKPINSKRFL
;
A
#
# COMPACT_ATOMS: atom_id res chain seq x y z
N MET A 1 -0.36 -39.51 -30.93
CA MET A 1 -0.54 -39.44 -29.47
C MET A 1 0.49 -38.45 -28.95
N ASN A 2 0.04 -37.50 -28.10
CA ASN A 2 0.77 -36.42 -27.44
C ASN A 2 0.90 -35.10 -28.22
N ASP A 3 -0.25 -34.43 -28.38
CA ASP A 3 -0.34 -32.99 -28.59
C ASP A 3 -0.34 -32.31 -27.20
N PHE A 4 0.86 -32.01 -26.69
CA PHE A 4 1.01 -31.26 -25.44
C PHE A 4 0.70 -29.79 -25.73
N GLY A 5 -0.53 -29.37 -25.42
CA GLY A 5 -1.03 -28.02 -25.64
C GLY A 5 -0.06 -26.94 -25.17
N GLN A 6 0.32 -26.06 -26.11
CA GLN A 6 1.00 -24.82 -25.80
C GLN A 6 0.12 -23.99 -24.86
N PHE A 7 0.60 -23.73 -23.64
CA PHE A 7 -0.01 -22.73 -22.78
C PHE A 7 0.15 -21.36 -23.46
N PRO A 8 -0.95 -20.67 -23.86
CA PRO A 8 -0.87 -19.53 -24.78
C PRO A 8 -0.50 -18.20 -24.08
N PHE A 9 -0.10 -18.24 -22.81
CA PHE A 9 0.11 -17.04 -22.00
C PHE A 9 1.56 -16.92 -21.55
N VAL A 10 2.28 -16.00 -22.18
CA VAL A 10 3.60 -15.54 -21.72
C VAL A 10 3.39 -14.28 -20.86
N THR A 11 3.82 -14.32 -19.60
CA THR A 11 3.80 -13.14 -18.72
C THR A 11 4.77 -12.08 -19.23
N ARG A 12 4.29 -10.85 -19.39
CA ARG A 12 5.11 -9.70 -19.78
C ARG A 12 5.25 -8.74 -18.61
N PHE A 13 6.47 -8.30 -18.35
CA PHE A 13 6.78 -7.33 -17.29
C PHE A 13 7.10 -5.97 -17.90
N HIS A 14 6.44 -4.93 -17.40
CA HIS A 14 6.67 -3.55 -17.81
C HIS A 14 7.10 -2.72 -16.60
N LEU A 15 8.38 -2.32 -16.56
CA LEU A 15 8.94 -1.48 -15.51
C LEU A 15 9.08 -0.05 -16.01
N ARG A 16 8.57 0.91 -15.24
CA ARG A 16 8.60 2.34 -15.58
C ARG A 16 9.02 3.16 -14.37
N ARG A 17 9.99 4.05 -14.56
CA ARG A 17 10.38 5.06 -13.57
C ARG A 17 9.73 6.40 -13.95
N ASP A 18 8.64 6.73 -13.28
CA ASP A 18 7.88 7.96 -13.54
C ASP A 18 7.20 8.45 -12.25
N ASP A 19 6.71 9.68 -12.27
CA ASP A 19 5.72 10.13 -11.29
C ASP A 19 4.44 9.29 -11.44
N CYS A 20 3.87 8.81 -10.32
CA CYS A 20 2.77 7.86 -10.39
C CYS A 20 1.52 8.46 -11.03
N LEU A 21 1.22 9.74 -10.81
CA LEU A 21 0.06 10.39 -11.42
C LEU A 21 0.24 10.51 -12.94
N LYS A 22 1.44 10.90 -13.39
CA LYS A 22 1.77 10.93 -14.83
C LYS A 22 1.77 9.54 -15.47
N GLY A 23 2.28 8.54 -14.75
CA GLY A 23 2.32 7.16 -15.21
C GLY A 23 0.91 6.56 -15.36
N LEU A 24 0.07 6.70 -14.32
CA LEU A 24 -1.31 6.22 -14.32
C LEU A 24 -2.15 6.91 -15.38
N ALA A 25 -1.97 8.22 -15.61
CA ALA A 25 -2.70 8.97 -16.63
C ALA A 25 -2.51 8.44 -18.07
N LYS A 26 -1.40 7.74 -18.33
CA LYS A 26 -1.12 7.12 -19.64
C LYS A 26 -1.83 5.78 -19.86
N LEU A 27 -2.40 5.19 -18.81
CA LEU A 27 -3.11 3.91 -18.91
C LEU A 27 -4.58 4.14 -19.30
N PRO A 28 -5.17 3.27 -20.14
CA PRO A 28 -6.59 3.33 -20.47
C PRO A 28 -7.50 3.17 -19.24
N ASN A 29 -8.76 3.56 -19.38
CA ASN A 29 -9.79 3.23 -18.39
C ASN A 29 -10.00 1.71 -18.35
N GLU A 30 -10.37 1.17 -17.18
CA GLU A 30 -10.72 -0.25 -17.02
C GLU A 30 -9.68 -1.23 -17.61
N HIS A 31 -8.40 -0.92 -17.41
CA HIS A 31 -7.29 -1.62 -18.03
C HIS A 31 -6.70 -2.73 -17.15
N VAL A 32 -6.76 -2.59 -15.82
CA VAL A 32 -6.12 -3.51 -14.87
C VAL A 32 -7.13 -4.20 -13.96
N ASP A 33 -6.85 -5.46 -13.62
CA ASP A 33 -7.66 -6.27 -12.70
C ASP A 33 -7.29 -6.03 -11.23
N LEU A 34 -6.02 -5.67 -10.96
CA LEU A 34 -5.48 -5.55 -9.62
C LEU A 34 -4.52 -4.37 -9.53
N VAL A 35 -4.67 -3.56 -8.49
CA VAL A 35 -3.67 -2.58 -8.07
C VAL A 35 -3.21 -2.93 -6.66
N VAL A 36 -1.89 -3.03 -6.46
CA VAL A 36 -1.26 -3.20 -5.15
C VAL A 36 -0.31 -2.04 -4.94
N THR A 37 -0.43 -1.33 -3.82
CA THR A 37 0.44 -0.18 -3.54
C THR A 37 0.70 0.03 -2.06
N SER A 38 1.79 0.74 -1.78
CA SER A 38 2.17 1.23 -0.46
C SER A 38 2.71 2.65 -0.64
N PRO A 39 1.84 3.69 -0.57
CA PRO A 39 2.28 5.06 -0.80
C PRO A 39 3.22 5.53 0.32
N PRO A 40 4.00 6.61 0.13
CA PRO A 40 4.73 7.26 1.22
C PRO A 40 3.79 7.64 2.37
N TYR A 41 4.19 7.43 3.63
CA TYR A 41 3.32 7.59 4.80
C TYR A 41 3.38 9.01 5.43
N ASN A 42 3.98 10.00 4.76
CA ASN A 42 4.15 11.37 5.29
C ASN A 42 4.84 11.39 6.67
N LEU A 43 5.87 10.55 6.85
CA LEU A 43 6.63 10.39 8.09
C LEU A 43 7.93 11.20 8.10
N GLY A 44 8.11 12.08 7.12
CA GLY A 44 9.35 12.85 6.96
C GLY A 44 10.52 12.03 6.42
N VAL A 45 10.27 10.88 5.78
CA VAL A 45 11.31 10.09 5.12
C VAL A 45 11.83 10.85 3.90
N ARG A 46 13.16 10.95 3.76
CA ARG A 46 13.79 11.60 2.61
C ARG A 46 13.68 10.72 1.36
N TYR A 47 12.58 10.85 0.63
CA TYR A 47 12.50 10.36 -0.75
C TYR A 47 13.13 11.40 -1.67
N GLY A 48 14.11 11.01 -2.50
CA GLY A 48 15.03 11.95 -3.16
C GLY A 48 14.40 13.18 -3.85
N LYS A 49 13.22 13.05 -4.47
CA LYS A 49 12.47 14.17 -5.09
C LYS A 49 11.10 14.45 -4.46
N PHE A 50 10.67 13.65 -3.50
CA PHE A 50 9.34 13.77 -2.89
C PHE A 50 9.47 14.23 -1.44
N SER A 51 8.85 15.35 -1.12
CA SER A 51 8.78 15.82 0.27
C SER A 51 7.72 15.01 1.01
N ASP A 52 8.17 14.13 1.90
CA ASP A 52 7.33 13.39 2.85
C ASP A 52 6.96 14.25 4.08
N ARG A 53 6.94 15.57 3.88
CA ARG A 53 6.61 16.61 4.87
C ARG A 53 5.56 17.55 4.29
N GLN A 54 4.46 16.99 3.81
CA GLN A 54 3.30 17.79 3.43
C GLN A 54 2.45 18.06 4.67
N ASP A 55 1.75 19.19 4.70
CA ASP A 55 0.66 19.37 5.64
C ASP A 55 -0.39 18.24 5.43
N ARG A 56 -1.12 17.92 6.50
CA ARG A 56 -2.03 16.77 6.53
C ARG A 56 -3.04 16.81 5.38
N GLU A 57 -3.64 17.95 5.14
CA GLU A 57 -4.67 18.08 4.11
C GLU A 57 -4.10 17.95 2.71
N SER A 58 -2.94 18.57 2.43
CA SER A 58 -2.29 18.42 1.13
C SER A 58 -1.92 16.97 0.84
N TYR A 59 -1.47 16.24 1.86
CA TYR A 59 -1.22 14.81 1.75
C TYR A 59 -2.50 14.02 1.43
N LEU A 60 -3.61 14.25 2.16
CA LEU A 60 -4.88 13.59 1.88
C LEU A 60 -5.44 13.95 0.50
N ARG A 61 -5.36 15.22 0.08
CA ARG A 61 -5.71 15.65 -1.28
C ARG A 61 -4.85 14.96 -2.34
N TRP A 62 -3.56 14.76 -2.07
CA TRP A 62 -2.69 14.00 -2.95
C TRP A 62 -3.09 12.51 -3.00
N CYS A 63 -3.48 11.92 -1.86
CA CYS A 63 -4.08 10.57 -1.82
C CYS A 63 -5.31 10.46 -2.70
N ARG A 64 -6.23 11.43 -2.57
CA ARG A 64 -7.43 11.51 -3.41
C ARG A 64 -7.10 11.53 -4.91
N LYS A 65 -6.06 12.28 -5.33
CA LYS A 65 -5.65 12.38 -6.74
C LYS A 65 -5.22 11.05 -7.33
N TRP A 66 -4.34 10.31 -6.64
CA TRP A 66 -3.89 9.03 -7.18
C TRP A 66 -4.98 7.95 -7.04
N ALA A 67 -5.82 8.01 -6.00
CA ALA A 67 -6.93 7.09 -5.83
C ALA A 67 -7.97 7.23 -6.96
N ALA A 68 -8.28 8.45 -7.39
CA ALA A 68 -9.13 8.69 -8.54
C ALA A 68 -8.56 8.07 -9.82
N GLN A 69 -7.24 8.16 -10.04
CA GLN A 69 -6.58 7.50 -11.17
C GLN A 69 -6.62 5.98 -11.05
N VAL A 70 -6.37 5.42 -9.86
CA VAL A 70 -6.50 3.98 -9.60
C VAL A 70 -7.92 3.50 -9.91
N ARG A 71 -8.95 4.21 -9.45
CA ARG A 71 -10.35 3.89 -9.72
C ARG A 71 -10.69 3.92 -11.21
N ARG A 72 -10.12 4.87 -11.96
CA ARG A 72 -10.32 5.01 -13.41
C ARG A 72 -9.71 3.83 -14.19
N ILE A 73 -8.51 3.40 -13.82
CA ILE A 73 -7.80 2.34 -14.55
C ILE A 73 -8.23 0.93 -14.12
N LEU A 74 -8.80 0.77 -12.93
CA LEU A 74 -9.35 -0.50 -12.48
C LEU A 74 -10.61 -0.84 -13.28
N LYS A 75 -10.73 -2.10 -13.70
CA LYS A 75 -11.99 -2.66 -14.20
C LYS A 75 -13.07 -2.59 -13.12
N SER A 76 -14.33 -2.59 -13.51
CA SER A 76 -15.47 -2.70 -12.58
C SER A 76 -15.42 -3.91 -11.64
N SER A 77 -14.81 -5.02 -12.08
CA SER A 77 -14.56 -6.23 -11.26
C SER A 77 -13.19 -6.25 -10.55
N GLY A 78 -12.40 -5.19 -10.72
CA GLY A 78 -11.03 -5.13 -10.21
C GLY A 78 -10.95 -4.87 -8.71
N SER A 79 -9.79 -5.19 -8.13
CA SER A 79 -9.52 -5.00 -6.69
C SER A 79 -8.36 -4.06 -6.43
N PHE A 80 -8.43 -3.32 -5.32
CA PHE A 80 -7.39 -2.41 -4.86
C PHE A 80 -6.88 -2.81 -3.48
N PHE A 81 -5.58 -3.15 -3.39
CA PHE A 81 -4.89 -3.48 -2.15
C PHE A 81 -3.98 -2.34 -1.74
N LEU A 82 -4.38 -1.64 -0.68
CA LEU A 82 -3.66 -0.51 -0.11
C LEU A 82 -2.94 -0.94 1.17
N ASN A 83 -1.61 -0.99 1.14
CA ASN A 83 -0.79 -1.21 2.31
C ASN A 83 -0.38 0.13 2.93
N ILE A 84 -0.91 0.42 4.11
CA ILE A 84 -0.65 1.62 4.89
C ILE A 84 -0.41 1.23 6.35
N GLY A 85 0.53 1.91 6.99
CA GLY A 85 0.83 1.73 8.41
C GLY A 85 0.64 3.02 9.18
N SER A 86 0.40 2.90 10.47
CA SER A 86 0.47 4.04 11.40
C SER A 86 1.89 4.22 11.93
N ALA A 87 2.19 5.44 12.36
CA ALA A 87 3.35 5.70 13.20
C ALA A 87 2.87 6.21 14.57
N PRO A 88 3.64 6.05 15.66
CA PRO A 88 3.27 6.62 16.95
C PRO A 88 3.00 8.14 16.92
N SER A 89 3.71 8.87 16.05
CA SER A 89 3.50 10.31 15.81
C SER A 89 2.27 10.62 14.96
N ASN A 90 1.69 9.62 14.28
CA ASN A 90 0.54 9.78 13.40
C ASN A 90 -0.34 8.50 13.39
N PRO A 91 -1.02 8.21 14.50
CA PRO A 91 -1.75 6.94 14.66
C PRO A 91 -2.99 6.84 13.77
N MET A 92 -3.60 7.97 13.41
CA MET A 92 -4.87 8.03 12.67
C MET A 92 -4.72 8.00 11.15
N LEU A 93 -3.50 8.14 10.62
CA LEU A 93 -3.26 8.24 9.19
C LEU A 93 -3.93 7.14 8.36
N PRO A 94 -3.87 5.85 8.73
CA PRO A 94 -4.52 4.82 7.94
C PRO A 94 -6.03 5.04 7.80
N ASN A 95 -6.67 5.44 8.90
CA ASN A 95 -8.11 5.66 8.96
C ASN A 95 -8.52 6.89 8.13
N GLU A 96 -7.76 7.99 8.23
CA GLU A 96 -8.02 9.20 7.44
C GLU A 96 -7.90 8.96 5.94
N ILE A 97 -6.89 8.18 5.51
CA ILE A 97 -6.76 7.81 4.10
C ILE A 97 -7.98 6.98 3.67
N VAL A 98 -8.36 5.95 4.43
CA VAL A 98 -9.54 5.12 4.09
C VAL A 98 -10.81 5.98 3.97
N ILE A 99 -11.01 6.93 4.89
CA ILE A 99 -12.13 7.87 4.85
C ILE A 99 -12.05 8.77 3.60
N GLU A 100 -10.88 9.32 3.27
CA GLU A 100 -10.70 10.17 2.09
C GLU A 100 -10.99 9.41 0.79
N LEU A 101 -10.71 8.11 0.76
CA LEU A 101 -10.88 7.28 -0.44
C LEU A 101 -12.28 6.67 -0.59
N ARG A 102 -13.18 6.85 0.39
CA ARG A 102 -14.50 6.20 0.43
C ARG A 102 -15.43 6.58 -0.72
N ASP A 103 -15.19 7.73 -1.35
CA ASP A 103 -15.98 8.16 -2.52
C ASP A 103 -15.63 7.35 -3.79
N PHE A 104 -14.49 6.66 -3.80
CA PHE A 104 -14.03 5.88 -4.94
C PHE A 104 -14.15 4.37 -4.73
N PHE A 105 -14.04 3.91 -3.49
CA PHE A 105 -13.91 2.49 -3.16
C PHE A 105 -14.76 2.10 -1.95
N VAL A 106 -15.18 0.83 -1.94
CA VAL A 106 -15.81 0.19 -0.79
C VAL A 106 -14.78 -0.68 -0.09
N LEU A 107 -14.61 -0.48 1.22
CA LEU A 107 -13.71 -1.31 2.03
C LEU A 107 -14.29 -2.73 2.15
N GLN A 108 -13.63 -3.70 1.53
CA GLN A 108 -14.05 -5.11 1.58
C GLN A 108 -13.46 -5.84 2.79
N ASN A 109 -12.19 -5.61 3.09
CA ASN A 109 -11.47 -6.29 4.15
C ASN A 109 -10.38 -5.39 4.74
N THR A 110 -10.10 -5.59 6.03
CA THR A 110 -8.92 -5.04 6.70
C THR A 110 -7.96 -6.18 7.01
N ILE A 111 -6.80 -6.18 6.35
CA ILE A 111 -5.77 -7.21 6.53
C ILE A 111 -4.66 -6.65 7.44
N HIS A 112 -4.41 -7.31 8.57
CA HIS A 112 -3.33 -6.93 9.48
C HIS A 112 -2.04 -7.68 9.13
N TRP A 113 -1.05 -6.96 8.61
CA TRP A 113 0.29 -7.52 8.39
C TRP A 113 1.15 -7.38 9.65
N ILE A 114 1.17 -8.42 10.47
CA ILE A 114 2.00 -8.50 11.68
C ILE A 114 3.43 -8.88 11.29
N LYS A 115 4.37 -7.94 11.43
CA LYS A 115 5.78 -8.13 11.02
C LYS A 115 6.63 -8.87 12.02
N SER A 116 6.23 -8.83 13.29
CA SER A 116 6.89 -9.55 14.36
C SER A 116 5.91 -9.84 15.50
N ILE A 117 6.14 -10.95 16.19
CA ILE A 117 5.43 -11.33 17.41
C ILE A 117 6.46 -11.63 18.51
N THR A 118 6.10 -11.38 19.75
CA THR A 118 6.90 -11.80 20.91
C THR A 118 6.13 -12.89 21.63
N ILE A 119 6.76 -14.04 21.82
CA ILE A 119 6.15 -15.19 22.49
C ILE A 119 7.12 -15.74 23.55
N GLU A 120 6.56 -16.38 24.56
CA GLU A 120 7.32 -17.23 25.48
C GLU A 120 7.47 -18.61 24.84
N ASP A 121 8.71 -19.05 24.66
CA ASP A 121 9.03 -20.37 24.14
C ASP A 121 8.82 -21.45 25.21
N ARG A 122 8.89 -22.72 24.81
CA ARG A 122 8.74 -23.88 25.72
C ARG A 122 9.79 -23.94 26.82
N ASP A 123 10.92 -23.27 26.64
CA ASP A 123 12.01 -23.15 27.61
C ASP A 123 11.83 -21.92 28.53
N SER A 124 10.65 -21.29 28.53
CA SER A 124 10.33 -20.04 29.22
C SER A 124 11.16 -18.83 28.81
N THR A 125 11.84 -18.90 27.66
CA THR A 125 12.54 -17.73 27.10
C THR A 125 11.55 -16.86 26.33
N VAL A 126 11.50 -15.56 26.62
CA VAL A 126 10.73 -14.60 25.82
C VAL A 126 11.55 -14.18 24.60
N ARG A 127 11.07 -14.50 23.39
CA ARG A 127 11.74 -14.16 22.13
C ARG A 127 10.82 -13.46 21.16
N SER A 128 11.38 -12.52 20.40
CA SER A 128 10.69 -11.84 19.29
C SER A 128 11.06 -12.48 17.96
N TYR A 129 10.05 -12.90 17.21
CA TYR A 129 10.18 -13.51 15.89
C TYR A 129 9.68 -12.53 14.82
N GLY A 130 10.43 -12.36 13.73
CA GLY A 130 10.07 -11.52 12.58
C GLY A 130 10.98 -10.30 12.38
N HIS A 131 10.62 -9.45 11.41
CA HIS A 131 11.42 -8.26 11.08
C HIS A 131 11.08 -7.11 12.04
N PHE A 132 11.87 -7.00 13.11
CA PHE A 132 11.70 -6.01 14.16
C PHE A 132 12.47 -4.71 13.84
N LYS A 133 11.77 -3.57 13.88
CA LYS A 133 12.42 -2.26 14.01
C LYS A 133 12.28 -1.81 15.47
N PRO A 134 13.38 -1.51 16.18
CA PRO A 134 13.32 -1.04 17.56
C PRO A 134 12.46 0.22 17.64
N ILE A 135 11.40 0.17 18.45
CA ILE A 135 10.64 1.36 18.81
C ILE A 135 11.40 2.02 19.96
N ASN A 136 12.24 3.00 19.64
CA ASN A 136 12.83 3.89 20.66
C ASN A 136 11.78 4.90 21.12
N SER A 137 10.80 4.44 21.91
CA SER A 137 9.80 5.29 22.54
C SER A 137 9.67 4.90 24.01
N LYS A 138 9.55 5.91 24.89
CA LYS A 138 9.22 5.69 26.31
C LYS A 138 7.75 5.34 26.53
N ARG A 139 6.93 5.39 25.48
CA ARG A 139 5.53 5.00 25.52
C ARG A 139 5.43 3.56 25.05
N PHE A 140 5.14 2.69 26.00
CA PHE A 140 4.67 1.33 25.76
C PHE A 140 3.16 1.41 25.50
N LEU A 141 2.68 0.77 24.43
CA LEU A 141 1.27 0.48 24.20
C LEU A 141 1.04 -0.98 24.58
#